data_AF-A0A2S2N713-F1
#
_entry.id   AF-A0A2S2N713-F1
#
_cell.length_a   1.000
_cell.length_b   1.000
_cell.length_c   1.000
_cell.angle_alpha   90.00
_cell.angle_beta   90.00
_cell.angle_gamma   90.00
#
_symmetry.space_group_name_H-M   'P 1'
#
loop_
_entity.id
_entity.type
_entity.pdbx_description
1 polymer ?
#
loop_
_entity_poly.entity_id
_entity_poly.type
_entity_poly.pdbx_seq_one_letter_code
_entity_poly.pdbx_strand_id
1 'polypeptide(L)'
;SGAAVRAVDLPRLTGGVLHTKFWLVDGVHLYIGSANMDWRALTQVKELGAAIYNCSCLAKDLGKIFEAYWALGVPGASIPAPWPDNFSTSINAATPLETTLN
;
A
#
# COMPACT_ATOMS: atom_id res chain seq x y z
N SER A 1 -18.69 -6.83 -14.46
CA SER A 1 -17.58 -5.99 -13.94
C SER A 1 -16.41 -6.90 -13.57
N GLY A 2 -15.17 -6.37 -13.61
CA GLY A 2 -13.93 -7.14 -13.38
C GLY A 2 -12.91 -6.33 -12.57
N ALA A 3 -11.62 -6.61 -12.73
CA ALA A 3 -10.54 -5.89 -12.04
C ALA A 3 -9.81 -4.91 -12.97
N ALA A 4 -9.41 -3.75 -12.44
CA ALA A 4 -8.44 -2.87 -13.07
C ALA A 4 -7.04 -3.18 -12.49
N VAL A 5 -6.07 -3.43 -13.36
CA VAL A 5 -4.71 -3.80 -12.96
C VAL A 5 -3.73 -2.86 -13.62
N ARG A 6 -2.69 -2.47 -12.87
CA ARG A 6 -1.61 -1.63 -13.38
C ARG A 6 -0.27 -2.18 -12.92
N ALA A 7 0.61 -2.44 -13.87
CA ALA A 7 2.00 -2.82 -13.59
C ALA A 7 2.82 -1.56 -13.30
N VAL A 8 3.69 -1.63 -12.29
CA VAL A 8 4.58 -0.53 -11.93
C VAL A 8 6.01 -0.97 -12.19
N ASP A 9 6.72 -0.24 -13.07
CA ASP A 9 8.09 -0.53 -13.45
C ASP A 9 9.10 0.01 -12.42
N LEU A 10 9.07 -0.60 -11.22
CA LEU A 10 9.99 -0.25 -10.13
C LEU A 10 11.48 -0.43 -10.50
N PRO A 11 11.89 -1.47 -11.24
CA PRO A 11 13.29 -1.61 -11.66
C PRO A 11 13.79 -0.38 -12.43
N ARG A 12 12.99 0.16 -13.36
CA ARG A 12 13.36 1.40 -14.06
C ARG A 12 13.33 2.63 -13.16
N LEU A 13 12.34 2.72 -12.26
CA LEU A 13 12.12 3.90 -11.43
C LEU A 13 13.14 4.03 -10.28
N THR A 14 13.56 2.92 -9.68
CA THR A 14 14.40 2.90 -8.46
C THR A 14 15.58 1.94 -8.52
N GLY A 15 15.66 1.05 -9.52
CA GLY A 15 16.58 -0.10 -9.50
C GLY A 15 16.16 -1.22 -8.55
N GLY A 16 14.99 -1.10 -7.90
CA GLY A 16 14.49 -2.03 -6.89
C GLY A 16 13.22 -2.77 -7.29
N VAL A 17 12.50 -3.29 -6.29
CA VAL A 17 11.25 -4.06 -6.46
C VAL A 17 10.13 -3.47 -5.59
N LEU A 18 8.88 -3.64 -6.04
CA LEU A 18 7.70 -3.33 -5.23
C LEU A 18 7.44 -4.49 -4.26
N HIS A 19 7.66 -4.27 -2.96
CA HIS A 19 7.51 -5.32 -1.93
C HIS A 19 6.49 -4.92 -0.84
N THR A 20 5.34 -4.42 -1.28
CA THR A 20 4.23 -4.02 -0.40
C THR A 20 3.06 -4.97 -0.56
N LYS A 21 2.44 -5.40 0.55
CA LYS A 21 1.26 -6.26 0.56
C LYS A 21 0.24 -5.71 1.54
N PHE A 22 -0.80 -5.11 1.00
CA PHE A 22 -1.93 -4.63 1.79
C PHE A 22 -3.22 -4.70 0.96
N TRP A 23 -4.36 -4.68 1.65
CA TRP A 23 -5.68 -4.45 1.07
C TRP A 23 -6.31 -3.21 1.68
N LEU A 24 -7.10 -2.50 0.88
CA LEU A 24 -7.97 -1.43 1.31
C LEU A 24 -9.40 -1.83 0.95
N VAL A 25 -10.32 -1.70 1.90
CA VAL A 25 -11.73 -2.06 1.70
C VAL A 25 -12.57 -0.84 2.07
N ASP A 26 -13.29 -0.32 1.07
CA ASP A 26 -14.23 0.81 1.15
C ASP A 26 -13.68 2.10 1.78
N GLY A 27 -12.36 2.26 1.85
CA GLY A 27 -11.71 3.39 2.52
C GLY A 27 -11.89 3.40 4.04
N VAL A 28 -12.23 2.25 4.64
CA VAL A 28 -12.53 2.11 6.08
C VAL A 28 -11.72 1.02 6.75
N HIS A 29 -11.52 -0.12 6.08
CA HIS A 29 -10.80 -1.27 6.62
C HIS A 29 -9.52 -1.50 5.81
N LEU A 30 -8.51 -2.08 6.46
CA LEU A 30 -7.29 -2.45 5.78
C LEU A 30 -6.65 -3.71 6.37
N TYR A 31 -5.89 -4.39 5.53
CA TYR A 31 -4.97 -5.44 5.92
C TYR A 31 -3.57 -5.00 5.49
N ILE A 32 -2.55 -5.21 6.31
CA ILE A 32 -1.13 -5.07 5.93
C ILE A 32 -0.34 -6.22 6.54
N GLY A 33 0.57 -6.83 5.78
CA GLY A 33 1.33 -7.96 6.29
C GLY A 33 2.40 -8.50 5.36
N SER A 34 2.94 -9.66 5.70
CA SER A 34 3.97 -10.36 4.94
C SER A 34 3.41 -11.19 3.79
N ALA A 35 2.14 -11.61 3.88
CA ALA A 35 1.51 -12.52 2.94
C ALA A 35 1.48 -11.97 1.52
N ASN A 36 2.12 -12.69 0.60
CA ASN A 36 1.94 -12.48 -0.83
C ASN A 36 0.50 -12.88 -1.23
N MET A 37 -0.02 -12.27 -2.29
CA MET A 37 -1.35 -12.61 -2.82
C MET A 37 -1.28 -13.83 -3.76
N ASP A 38 -0.71 -14.93 -3.27
CA ASP A 38 -0.57 -16.19 -4.00
C ASP A 38 -0.99 -17.41 -3.15
N TRP A 39 -1.21 -18.53 -3.82
CA TRP A 39 -1.72 -19.74 -3.19
C TRP A 39 -0.74 -20.36 -2.18
N ARG A 40 0.58 -20.14 -2.32
CA ARG A 40 1.58 -20.67 -1.38
C ARG A 40 1.53 -19.89 -0.07
N ALA A 41 1.42 -18.56 -0.15
CA ALA A 41 1.22 -17.73 1.04
C ALA A 41 -0.06 -18.12 1.80
N LEU A 42 -1.10 -18.57 1.10
CA LEU A 42 -2.35 -19.03 1.71
C LEU A 42 -2.26 -20.42 2.36
N THR A 43 -1.42 -21.32 1.84
CA THR A 43 -1.50 -22.76 2.19
C THR A 43 -0.22 -23.37 2.76
N GLN A 44 0.94 -22.73 2.56
CA GLN A 44 2.25 -23.35 2.81
C GLN A 44 3.21 -22.46 3.58
N VAL A 45 2.98 -21.14 3.61
CA VAL A 45 3.86 -20.19 4.32
C VAL A 45 3.17 -19.72 5.60
N LYS A 46 3.97 -19.56 6.66
CA LYS A 46 3.51 -18.89 7.89
C LYS A 46 3.67 -17.40 7.69
N GLU A 47 2.55 -16.71 7.57
CA GLU A 47 2.51 -15.27 7.36
C GLU A 47 2.03 -14.53 8.61
N LEU A 48 2.43 -13.28 8.76
CA LEU A 48 1.95 -12.38 9.81
C LEU A 48 1.39 -11.11 9.17
N GLY A 49 0.28 -10.61 9.70
CA GLY A 49 -0.26 -9.32 9.30
C GLY A 49 -1.25 -8.80 10.33
N ALA A 50 -1.60 -7.52 10.18
CA ALA A 50 -2.62 -6.85 10.96
C ALA A 50 -3.81 -6.55 10.07
N ALA A 51 -5.00 -6.97 10.51
CA ALA A 51 -6.26 -6.52 9.97
C ALA A 51 -6.83 -5.45 10.90
N ILE A 52 -7.08 -4.27 10.36
CA ILE A 52 -7.55 -3.10 11.11
C ILE A 52 -8.93 -2.74 10.57
N TYR A 53 -9.90 -2.75 11.47
CA TYR A 53 -11.30 -2.51 11.15
C TYR A 53 -11.76 -1.16 11.68
N ASN A 54 -12.69 -0.52 10.94
CA ASN A 54 -13.33 0.74 11.34
C ASN A 54 -12.33 1.89 11.61
N CYS A 55 -11.28 1.99 10.79
CA CYS A 55 -10.23 2.99 10.94
C CYS A 55 -10.04 3.76 9.61
N SER A 56 -11.02 4.61 9.30
CA SER A 56 -11.03 5.36 8.02
C SER A 56 -9.87 6.35 7.90
N CYS A 57 -9.34 6.88 9.01
CA CYS A 57 -8.17 7.77 8.98
C CYS A 57 -6.92 7.04 8.47
N LEU A 58 -6.60 5.87 9.02
CA LEU A 58 -5.45 5.07 8.57
C LEU A 58 -5.68 4.50 7.17
N ALA A 59 -6.90 4.07 6.84
CA ALA A 59 -7.23 3.58 5.51
C ALA A 59 -7.04 4.68 4.44
N LYS A 60 -7.38 5.94 4.72
CA LYS A 60 -7.14 7.07 3.81
C LYS A 60 -5.65 7.33 3.60
N ASP A 61 -4.84 7.27 4.66
CA ASP A 61 -3.40 7.47 4.54
C ASP A 61 -2.71 6.34 3.78
N LEU A 62 -3.06 5.08 4.07
CA LEU A 62 -2.56 3.94 3.28
C LEU A 62 -3.07 3.98 1.83
N GLY A 63 -4.26 4.54 1.60
CA GLY A 63 -4.80 4.85 0.27
C GLY A 63 -3.89 5.77 -0.56
N LYS A 64 -3.23 6.75 0.06
CA LYS A 64 -2.29 7.62 -0.66
C LYS A 64 -1.07 6.84 -1.16
N ILE A 65 -0.62 5.82 -0.43
CA ILE A 65 0.45 4.92 -0.89
C ILE A 65 -0.01 4.10 -2.10
N PHE A 66 -1.24 3.59 -2.08
CA PHE A 66 -1.82 2.92 -3.26
C PHE A 66 -1.87 3.85 -4.47
N GLU A 67 -2.38 5.08 -4.31
CA GLU A 67 -2.48 6.06 -5.39
C GLU A 67 -1.10 6.46 -5.94
N ALA A 68 -0.06 6.50 -5.09
CA ALA A 68 1.30 6.77 -5.55
C ALA A 68 1.79 5.67 -6.49
N TYR A 69 1.59 4.40 -6.13
CA TYR A 69 1.90 3.27 -7.02
C TYR A 69 1.04 3.29 -8.28
N TRP A 70 -0.24 3.64 -8.15
CA TRP A 70 -1.15 3.76 -9.28
C TRP A 70 -0.65 4.82 -10.26
N ALA A 71 -0.27 6.02 -9.79
CA ALA A 71 0.29 7.08 -10.61
C ALA A 71 1.60 6.66 -11.29
N LEU A 72 2.50 5.97 -10.57
CA LEU A 72 3.77 5.49 -11.12
C LEU A 72 3.63 4.35 -12.14
N GLY A 73 2.49 3.66 -12.16
CA GLY A 73 2.21 2.64 -13.16
C GLY A 73 1.76 3.19 -14.53
N VAL A 74 1.67 4.52 -14.69
CA VAL A 74 1.43 5.14 -16.00
C VAL A 74 2.68 4.97 -16.88
N PRO A 75 2.54 4.59 -18.17
CA PRO A 75 3.68 4.49 -19.08
C PRO A 75 4.51 5.76 -19.12
N GLY A 76 5.83 5.62 -18.94
CA GLY A 76 6.75 6.76 -18.94
C GLY A 76 6.73 7.62 -17.67
N ALA A 77 6.02 7.21 -16.61
CA ALA A 77 6.06 7.93 -15.33
C ALA A 77 7.48 8.07 -14.79
N SER A 78 7.73 9.17 -14.08
CA SER A 78 8.94 9.43 -13.31
C SER A 78 8.57 9.66 -11.85
N ILE A 79 9.47 9.37 -10.93
CA ILE A 79 9.28 9.70 -9.51
C ILE A 79 9.30 11.24 -9.37
N PRO A 80 8.24 11.87 -8.87
CA PRO A 80 8.24 13.31 -8.61
C PRO A 80 9.24 13.68 -7.52
N ALA A 81 9.86 14.85 -7.67
CA ALA A 81 10.72 15.45 -6.65
C ALA A 81 10.48 16.97 -6.62
N PRO A 82 9.78 17.50 -5.59
CA PRO A 82 9.12 16.78 -4.50
C PRO A 82 7.86 16.03 -4.96
N TRP A 83 7.34 15.15 -4.09
CA TRP A 83 6.01 14.58 -4.25
C TRP A 83 4.94 15.66 -4.04
N PRO A 84 3.83 15.65 -4.80
CA PRO A 84 2.74 16.59 -4.57
C PRO A 84 2.03 16.34 -3.23
N ASP A 85 1.51 17.41 -2.62
CA ASP A 85 0.95 17.38 -1.26
C ASP A 85 -0.26 16.44 -1.08
N ASN A 86 -0.94 16.07 -2.17
CA ASN A 86 -2.06 15.12 -2.10
C ASN A 86 -1.63 13.71 -1.64
N PHE A 87 -0.34 13.38 -1.75
CA PHE A 87 0.24 12.13 -1.23
C PHE A 87 0.72 12.22 0.22
N SER A 88 0.70 13.40 0.83
CA SER A 88 1.11 13.61 2.23
C SER A 88 0.16 12.91 3.20
N THR A 89 0.70 12.14 4.15
CA THR A 89 -0.08 11.39 5.16
C THR A 89 0.02 12.07 6.54
N SER A 90 -1.06 11.98 7.33
CA SER A 90 -1.05 12.41 8.74
C SER A 90 -0.26 11.43 9.60
N ILE A 91 -0.29 10.15 9.25
CA ILE A 91 0.47 9.07 9.88
C ILE A 91 1.71 8.78 9.01
N ASN A 92 2.89 9.02 9.56
CA ASN A 92 4.16 8.87 8.85
C ASN A 92 5.34 8.64 9.83
N ALA A 93 6.57 8.62 9.32
CA ALA A 93 7.76 8.37 10.14
C ALA A 93 8.02 9.44 11.22
N ALA A 94 7.62 10.70 10.99
CA ALA A 94 7.73 11.78 11.96
C ALA A 94 6.52 11.87 12.90
N THR A 95 5.36 11.34 12.49
CA THR A 95 4.14 11.29 13.28
C THR A 95 3.56 9.87 13.24
N PRO A 96 4.11 8.93 14.02
CA PRO A 96 3.65 7.54 14.05
C PRO A 96 2.23 7.41 14.60
N LEU A 97 1.53 6.33 14.22
CA LEU A 97 0.25 5.99 14.83
C LEU A 97 0.47 5.37 16.21
N GLU A 98 -0.04 6.02 17.24
CA GLU A 98 -0.11 5.47 18.59
C GLU A 98 -1.37 4.60 18.72
N THR A 99 -1.20 3.28 18.83
CA THR A 99 -2.30 2.31 18.96
C THR A 99 -1.91 1.12 19.82
N THR A 100 -2.90 0.53 20.49
CA THR A 100 -2.73 -0.75 21.21
C THR A 100 -3.15 -1.92 20.32
N LEU A 101 -2.34 -2.96 20.28
CA LEU A 101 -2.73 -4.25 19.69
C LEU A 101 -3.46 -5.05 20.78
N ASN A 102 -4.67 -5.53 20.47
CA ASN A 102 -5.46 -6.38 21.36
C ASN A 102 -4.96 -7.83 21.33
#